data_AF-N1W457-F1
#
_entry.id   AF-N1W457-F1
#
_cell.length_a   1.000
_cell.length_b   1.000
_cell.length_c   1.000
_cell.angle_alpha   90.00
_cell.angle_beta   90.00
_cell.angle_gamma   90.00
#
_symmetry.space_group_name_H-M   'P 1'
#
loop_
_entity.id
_entity.type
_entity.pdbx_description
1 polymer ?
#
loop_
_entity_poly.entity_id
_entity_poly.type
_entity_poly.pdbx_seq_one_letter_code
_entity_poly.pdbx_strand_id
1 'polypeptide(L)'
;MARNEKEESIHIGFRETITLILPYFQKKLWGQIKAVIWIVLYLALFQLFVLRIPIKEAGLITFGISAVVLGLTFFLEGLLLGLMPLGEALGLRLPQKLGLFSIIVFSVLIGVGATLAEPAISILRACGSKVAPWDAPLLYFLLNEGSHYLYLSIAIGVGVSVVFGMLRFLFGFSLMRILVPTIFILLGVSIYAYFDENLKFISGLAWDSGAVTTGPVTVPLVVALGIGISKVAEKNEQSSAYGVVTLASLFPILSVFLVGMYFSEKLPKPMPEEIFFKQGITLEQAKLLLGDSHKIPLTKKPSLTLATNPKEIYQKAKDNIVDALQMAMRAILPISIFLLLFLTFIIREKIPYPEEVFLGIGFSVIGLSIFNFGIIFGLNKLGDQVGGKLPSTFRSIELVDSTKFIPNFNPKSVLKAVNEEGKEEKFFYLKERKSYTGIPYHEENWNPKSKVYEYVPIHGPIFGKEDNLLGYLVVLVFAFFLGYSATLAEPALSALGNAVEETTVGTFRKSLLIQSVAIGVGLGTLLGMLKILLEIPLVWIIVPVYLFLLILNTFSKSEFIDIAWDSAGVTTGPITVPLIIAMGLGIGNQMGTVDGFGVLAAASAFPILSVLLMGMIVEKSRKLSLRDSELKEK
;
A
#
# COMPACT_ATOMS: atom_id res chain seq x y z
N MET A 1 -5.88 -24.70 -33.15
CA MET A 1 -5.65 -26.16 -33.27
C MET A 1 -6.68 -26.87 -32.40
N ALA A 2 -7.45 -27.79 -32.98
CA ALA A 2 -8.52 -28.51 -32.31
C ALA A 2 -7.94 -29.56 -31.34
N ARG A 3 -8.14 -29.38 -30.03
CA ARG A 3 -7.90 -30.41 -29.01
C ARG A 3 -9.27 -30.91 -28.56
N ASN A 4 -9.76 -31.95 -29.24
CA ASN A 4 -11.08 -32.53 -29.05
C ASN A 4 -10.96 -34.05 -28.84
N GLU A 5 -9.91 -34.48 -28.12
CA GLU A 5 -9.80 -35.84 -27.59
C GLU A 5 -10.14 -35.77 -26.10
N LYS A 6 -11.07 -36.63 -25.66
CA LYS A 6 -11.36 -36.82 -24.24
C LYS A 6 -10.05 -37.14 -23.55
N GLU A 7 -9.54 -36.23 -22.72
CA GLU A 7 -8.36 -36.46 -21.90
C GLU A 7 -8.65 -37.68 -21.01
N GLU A 8 -7.98 -38.80 -21.27
CA GLU A 8 -7.97 -39.94 -20.35
C GLU A 8 -7.35 -39.44 -19.04
N SER A 9 -8.17 -39.36 -17.99
CA SER A 9 -7.71 -38.97 -16.66
C SER A 9 -6.74 -40.03 -16.15
N ILE A 10 -5.44 -39.75 -16.20
CA ILE A 10 -4.41 -40.63 -15.66
C ILE A 10 -4.55 -40.63 -14.14
N HIS A 11 -4.91 -41.76 -13.55
CA HIS A 11 -4.90 -41.94 -12.09
C HIS A 11 -3.45 -42.05 -11.62
N ILE A 12 -2.91 -40.95 -11.10
CA ILE A 12 -1.57 -40.86 -10.54
C ILE A 12 -1.66 -41.19 -9.04
N GLY A 13 -0.77 -42.02 -8.51
CA GLY A 13 -0.76 -42.34 -7.07
C GLY A 13 -0.37 -41.14 -6.21
N PHE A 14 -0.84 -41.05 -4.96
CA PHE A 14 -0.56 -39.91 -4.05
C PHE A 14 0.93 -39.56 -3.93
N ARG A 15 1.82 -40.57 -3.92
CA ARG A 15 3.27 -40.35 -3.90
C ARG A 15 3.78 -39.71 -5.20
N GLU A 16 3.30 -40.18 -6.34
CA GLU A 16 3.66 -39.64 -7.66
C GLU A 16 3.12 -38.21 -7.83
N THR A 17 1.90 -37.94 -7.36
CA THR A 17 1.32 -36.58 -7.32
C THR A 17 2.20 -35.63 -6.52
N ILE A 18 2.64 -36.03 -5.32
CA ILE A 18 3.57 -35.22 -4.52
C ILE A 18 4.89 -35.02 -5.26
N THR A 19 5.44 -36.05 -5.92
CA THR A 19 6.70 -35.89 -6.66
C THR A 19 6.61 -34.93 -7.84
N LEU A 20 5.42 -34.75 -8.43
CA LEU A 20 5.19 -33.78 -9.51
C LEU A 20 4.91 -32.36 -8.99
N ILE A 21 4.10 -32.23 -7.94
CA ILE A 21 3.69 -30.92 -7.40
C ILE A 21 4.77 -30.28 -6.54
N LEU A 22 5.53 -31.08 -5.77
CA LEU A 22 6.50 -30.56 -4.80
C LEU A 22 7.59 -29.69 -5.45
N PRO A 23 8.22 -30.08 -6.58
CA PRO A 23 9.20 -29.22 -7.26
C PRO A 23 8.58 -27.91 -7.76
N TYR A 24 7.34 -27.97 -8.26
CA TYR A 24 6.61 -26.79 -8.72
C TYR A 24 6.33 -25.82 -7.58
N PHE A 25 5.76 -26.32 -6.49
CA PHE A 25 5.47 -25.54 -5.29
C PHE A 25 6.76 -24.96 -4.67
N GLN A 26 7.82 -25.78 -4.56
CA GLN A 26 9.13 -25.31 -4.07
C GLN A 26 9.69 -24.19 -4.92
N LYS A 27 9.59 -24.26 -6.25
CA LYS A 27 10.06 -23.19 -7.14
C LYS A 27 9.32 -21.89 -6.89
N LYS A 28 7.98 -21.94 -6.74
CA LYS A 28 7.15 -20.77 -6.45
C LYS A 28 7.45 -20.19 -5.07
N LEU A 29 7.52 -21.05 -4.05
CA LEU A 29 7.84 -20.65 -2.68
C LEU A 29 9.23 -20.01 -2.58
N TRP A 30 10.25 -20.58 -3.23
CA TRP A 30 11.59 -20.00 -3.28
C TRP A 30 11.62 -18.63 -3.97
N GLY A 31 10.77 -18.42 -4.97
CA GLY A 31 10.56 -17.11 -5.58
C GLY A 31 10.08 -16.09 -4.55
N GLN A 32 9.06 -16.44 -3.76
CA GLN A 32 8.51 -15.55 -2.72
C GLN A 32 9.46 -15.34 -1.54
N ILE A 33 10.19 -16.37 -1.11
CA ILE A 33 11.24 -16.23 -0.08
C ILE A 33 12.30 -15.23 -0.55
N LYS A 34 12.81 -15.37 -1.77
CA LYS A 34 13.83 -14.45 -2.32
C LYS A 34 13.31 -13.03 -2.43
N ALA A 35 12.03 -12.84 -2.76
CA ALA A 35 11.41 -11.52 -2.81
C ALA A 35 11.38 -10.87 -1.41
N VAL A 36 10.89 -11.58 -0.39
CA VAL A 36 10.63 -11.00 0.94
C VAL A 36 11.88 -10.97 1.85
N ILE A 37 12.81 -11.91 1.70
CA ILE A 37 13.95 -12.03 2.62
C ILE A 37 14.86 -10.80 2.61
N TRP A 38 15.07 -10.18 1.44
CA TRP A 38 15.97 -9.03 1.32
C TRP A 38 15.44 -7.82 2.07
N ILE A 39 14.15 -7.54 1.96
CA ILE A 39 13.54 -6.42 2.67
C ILE A 39 13.48 -6.66 4.18
N VAL A 40 13.16 -7.89 4.60
CA VAL A 40 13.15 -8.26 6.03
C VAL A 40 14.55 -8.16 6.63
N LEU A 41 15.56 -8.69 5.93
CA LEU A 41 16.95 -8.62 6.37
C LEU A 41 17.40 -7.17 6.44
N TYR A 42 17.09 -6.36 5.42
CA TYR A 42 17.41 -4.94 5.40
C TYR A 42 16.84 -4.20 6.62
N LEU A 43 15.53 -4.37 6.89
CA LEU A 43 14.86 -3.78 8.04
C LEU A 43 15.44 -4.25 9.37
N ALA A 44 15.68 -5.55 9.51
CA ALA A 44 16.21 -6.13 10.74
C ALA A 44 17.64 -5.66 11.02
N LEU A 45 18.51 -5.65 10.00
CA LEU A 45 19.88 -5.15 10.11
C LEU A 45 19.90 -3.66 10.42
N PHE A 46 19.05 -2.87 9.77
CA PHE A 46 18.96 -1.44 10.05
C PHE A 46 18.53 -1.18 11.50
N GLN A 47 17.50 -1.87 11.97
CA GLN A 47 17.04 -1.72 13.36
C GLN A 47 18.09 -2.15 14.39
N LEU A 48 18.82 -3.25 14.14
CA LEU A 48 19.81 -3.77 15.09
C LEU A 48 21.13 -3.00 15.08
N PHE A 49 21.65 -2.65 13.90
CA PHE A 49 22.98 -2.05 13.76
C PHE A 49 22.94 -0.52 13.72
N VAL A 50 21.96 0.06 13.02
CA VAL A 50 21.87 1.53 12.86
C VAL A 50 21.12 2.13 14.04
N LEU A 51 19.90 1.67 14.32
CA LEU A 51 19.11 2.21 15.43
C LEU A 51 19.57 1.71 16.80
N ARG A 52 20.26 0.56 16.86
CA ARG A 52 20.73 -0.09 18.10
C ARG A 52 19.59 -0.40 19.08
N ILE A 53 18.39 -0.65 18.55
CA ILE A 53 17.20 -1.00 19.34
C ILE A 53 16.83 -2.46 19.05
N PRO A 54 16.65 -3.32 20.09
CA PRO A 54 16.23 -4.70 19.86
C PRO A 54 14.87 -4.79 19.17
N ILE A 55 14.69 -5.81 18.34
CA ILE A 55 13.40 -6.16 17.72
C ILE A 55 12.52 -6.81 18.77
N LYS A 56 11.39 -6.17 19.08
CA LYS A 56 10.41 -6.73 20.01
C LYS A 56 9.54 -7.74 19.30
N GLU A 57 9.15 -8.79 20.02
CA GLU A 57 8.29 -9.85 19.51
C GLU A 57 8.86 -10.53 18.24
N ALA A 58 10.19 -10.65 18.14
CA ALA A 58 10.87 -11.18 16.96
C ALA A 58 10.27 -12.52 16.47
N GLY A 59 9.93 -13.43 17.39
CA GLY A 59 9.29 -14.71 17.03
C GLY A 59 7.92 -14.54 16.36
N LEU A 60 7.11 -13.59 16.82
CA LEU A 60 5.81 -13.28 16.21
C LEU A 60 5.98 -12.64 14.84
N ILE A 61 6.95 -11.72 14.70
CA ILE A 61 7.28 -11.08 13.42
C ILE A 61 7.75 -12.11 12.40
N THR A 62 8.66 -13.03 12.80
CA THR A 62 9.15 -14.10 11.92
C THR A 62 8.02 -15.04 11.51
N PHE A 63 7.13 -15.41 12.43
CA PHE A 63 5.95 -16.21 12.12
C PHE A 63 5.02 -15.48 11.14
N GLY A 64 4.74 -14.20 11.38
CA GLY A 64 3.95 -13.35 10.50
C GLY A 64 4.54 -13.25 9.09
N ILE A 65 5.84 -13.00 8.97
CA ILE A 65 6.56 -12.96 7.68
C ILE A 65 6.52 -14.32 6.96
N SER A 66 6.64 -15.42 7.71
CA SER A 66 6.53 -16.77 7.13
C SER A 66 5.12 -17.02 6.58
N ALA A 67 4.09 -16.58 7.31
CA ALA A 67 2.72 -16.60 6.85
C ALA A 67 2.51 -15.70 5.62
N VAL A 68 3.09 -14.50 5.56
CA VAL A 68 3.07 -13.63 4.37
C VAL A 68 3.62 -14.38 3.15
N VAL A 69 4.79 -15.00 3.26
CA VAL A 69 5.44 -15.71 2.15
C VAL A 69 4.58 -16.88 1.67
N LEU A 70 4.07 -17.70 2.59
CA LEU A 70 3.19 -18.83 2.25
C LEU A 70 1.86 -18.36 1.65
N GLY A 71 1.21 -17.38 2.28
CA GLY A 71 -0.05 -16.81 1.85
C GLY A 71 0.04 -16.19 0.46
N LEU A 72 1.07 -15.38 0.21
CA LEU A 72 1.32 -14.75 -1.09
C LEU A 72 1.59 -15.81 -2.18
N THR A 73 2.29 -16.90 -1.84
CA THR A 73 2.52 -18.02 -2.76
C THR A 73 1.21 -18.66 -3.21
N PHE A 74 0.36 -19.08 -2.26
CA PHE A 74 -0.95 -19.67 -2.57
C PHE A 74 -1.88 -18.69 -3.26
N PHE A 75 -1.87 -17.43 -2.83
CA PHE A 75 -2.77 -16.40 -3.33
C PHE A 75 -2.49 -16.09 -4.81
N LEU A 76 -1.24 -15.78 -5.17
CA LEU A 76 -0.86 -15.47 -6.54
C LEU A 76 -1.05 -16.67 -7.46
N GLU A 77 -0.73 -17.87 -6.99
CA GLU A 77 -0.97 -19.09 -7.76
C GLU A 77 -2.47 -19.30 -8.00
N GLY A 78 -3.29 -19.09 -6.96
CA GLY A 78 -4.74 -19.16 -7.09
C GLY A 78 -5.31 -18.14 -8.07
N LEU A 79 -4.76 -16.91 -8.10
CA LEU A 79 -5.17 -15.87 -9.03
C LEU A 79 -4.85 -16.25 -10.49
N LEU A 80 -3.65 -16.82 -10.71
CA LEU A 80 -3.18 -17.26 -12.04
C LEU A 80 -3.97 -18.46 -12.57
N LEU A 81 -4.38 -19.39 -11.71
CA LEU A 81 -5.18 -20.57 -12.10
C LEU A 81 -6.69 -20.26 -12.16
N GLY A 82 -7.16 -19.33 -11.33
CA GLY A 82 -8.59 -19.03 -11.16
C GLY A 82 -9.07 -17.81 -11.93
N LEU A 83 -8.73 -16.62 -11.42
CA LEU A 83 -9.33 -15.36 -11.87
C LEU A 83 -8.78 -14.87 -13.22
N MET A 84 -7.49 -15.08 -13.50
CA MET A 84 -6.87 -14.62 -14.76
C MET A 84 -7.45 -15.33 -16.00
N PRO A 85 -7.58 -16.67 -16.07
CA PRO A 85 -8.19 -17.35 -17.21
C PRO A 85 -9.64 -16.93 -17.45
N LEU A 86 -10.40 -16.67 -16.38
CA LEU A 86 -11.76 -16.14 -16.48
C LEU A 86 -11.75 -14.73 -17.10
N GLY A 87 -10.83 -13.86 -16.66
CA GLY A 87 -10.64 -12.52 -17.22
C GLY A 87 -10.29 -12.54 -18.71
N GLU A 88 -9.34 -13.38 -19.12
CA GLU A 88 -8.94 -13.52 -20.54
C GLU A 88 -10.08 -14.06 -21.40
N ALA A 89 -10.77 -15.11 -20.92
CA ALA A 89 -11.89 -15.70 -21.65
C ALA A 89 -13.04 -14.70 -21.84
N LEU A 90 -13.36 -13.93 -20.79
CA LEU A 90 -14.33 -12.84 -20.88
C LEU A 90 -13.84 -11.77 -21.86
N GLY A 91 -12.57 -11.34 -21.78
CA GLY A 91 -12.01 -10.31 -22.65
C GLY A 91 -12.11 -10.67 -24.14
N LEU A 92 -11.87 -11.93 -24.49
CA LEU A 92 -11.98 -12.43 -25.87
C LEU A 92 -13.44 -12.51 -26.35
N ARG A 93 -14.38 -12.89 -25.49
CA ARG A 93 -15.76 -13.19 -25.89
C ARG A 93 -16.71 -12.00 -25.76
N LEU A 94 -16.39 -11.07 -24.86
CA LEU A 94 -17.24 -9.93 -24.53
C LEU A 94 -17.50 -9.02 -25.75
N PRO A 95 -16.50 -8.59 -26.53
CA PRO A 95 -16.73 -7.74 -27.72
C PRO A 95 -17.42 -8.47 -28.87
N GLN A 96 -17.32 -9.80 -28.92
CA GLN A 96 -17.88 -10.63 -29.99
C GLN A 96 -19.38 -10.89 -29.81
N LYS A 97 -19.85 -10.97 -28.57
CA LYS A 97 -21.21 -11.43 -28.24
C LYS A 97 -22.14 -10.35 -27.68
N LEU A 98 -21.60 -9.31 -27.06
CA LEU A 98 -22.39 -8.30 -26.35
C LEU A 98 -22.23 -6.91 -26.96
N GLY A 99 -23.30 -6.11 -26.87
CA GLY A 99 -23.28 -4.71 -27.29
C GLY A 99 -22.60 -3.79 -26.28
N LEU A 100 -22.28 -2.56 -26.73
CA LEU A 100 -21.56 -1.55 -25.96
C LEU A 100 -22.12 -1.30 -24.55
N PHE A 101 -23.45 -1.25 -24.40
CA PHE A 101 -24.10 -1.04 -23.10
C PHE A 101 -23.75 -2.14 -22.09
N SER A 102 -23.78 -3.40 -22.52
CA SER A 102 -23.45 -4.55 -21.64
C SER A 102 -21.98 -4.52 -21.26
N ILE A 103 -21.09 -4.09 -22.17
CA ILE A 103 -19.67 -3.91 -21.88
C ILE A 103 -19.46 -2.84 -20.82
N ILE A 104 -20.15 -1.70 -20.91
CA ILE A 104 -20.06 -0.63 -19.91
C ILE A 104 -20.52 -1.12 -18.54
N VAL A 105 -21.70 -1.75 -18.45
CA VAL A 105 -22.22 -2.29 -17.18
C VAL A 105 -21.27 -3.33 -16.59
N PHE A 106 -20.78 -4.26 -17.41
CA PHE A 106 -19.79 -5.25 -16.99
C PHE A 106 -18.50 -4.60 -16.48
N SER A 107 -18.00 -3.58 -17.19
CA SER A 107 -16.78 -2.85 -16.83
C SER A 107 -16.90 -2.16 -15.47
N VAL A 108 -18.04 -1.51 -15.20
CA VAL A 108 -18.30 -0.89 -13.89
C VAL A 108 -18.32 -1.95 -12.79
N LEU A 109 -19.06 -3.06 -13.00
CA LEU A 109 -19.19 -4.12 -12.00
C LEU A 109 -17.85 -4.81 -11.72
N ILE A 110 -17.04 -5.06 -12.74
CA ILE A 110 -15.69 -5.61 -12.57
C ILE A 110 -14.77 -4.64 -11.85
N GLY A 111 -14.73 -3.37 -12.25
CA GLY A 111 -13.86 -2.39 -11.60
C GLY A 111 -14.22 -2.19 -10.13
N VAL A 112 -15.51 -2.04 -9.81
CA VAL A 112 -16.00 -1.95 -8.43
C VAL A 112 -15.68 -3.24 -7.67
N GLY A 113 -16.00 -4.40 -8.26
CA GLY A 113 -15.75 -5.71 -7.65
C GLY A 113 -14.27 -5.90 -7.32
N ALA A 114 -13.40 -5.82 -8.32
CA ALA A 114 -11.94 -5.97 -8.19
C ALA A 114 -11.36 -5.10 -7.08
N THR A 115 -11.79 -3.84 -7.00
CA THR A 115 -11.35 -2.90 -5.96
C THR A 115 -11.79 -3.35 -4.57
N LEU A 116 -13.02 -3.83 -4.40
CA LEU A 116 -13.49 -4.34 -3.12
C LEU A 116 -12.76 -5.61 -2.66
N ALA A 117 -12.13 -6.34 -3.59
CA ALA A 117 -11.27 -7.47 -3.28
C ALA A 117 -9.81 -7.12 -3.01
N GLU A 118 -9.42 -5.86 -3.17
CA GLU A 118 -8.04 -5.44 -3.06
C GLU A 118 -7.61 -5.41 -1.57
N PRO A 119 -6.71 -6.30 -1.12
CA PRO A 119 -6.28 -6.33 0.29
C PRO A 119 -5.65 -5.02 0.75
N ALA A 120 -4.97 -4.30 -0.14
CA ALA A 120 -4.25 -3.09 0.22
C ALA A 120 -5.17 -1.97 0.75
N ILE A 121 -6.44 -1.93 0.34
CA ILE A 121 -7.43 -0.95 0.83
C ILE A 121 -7.80 -1.19 2.29
N SER A 122 -7.78 -2.46 2.74
CA SER A 122 -8.02 -2.80 4.16
C SER A 122 -7.00 -2.16 5.09
N ILE A 123 -5.78 -1.98 4.61
CA ILE A 123 -4.65 -1.42 5.35
C ILE A 123 -4.84 0.09 5.57
N LEU A 124 -5.35 0.81 4.56
CA LEU A 124 -5.65 2.25 4.69
C LEU A 124 -6.61 2.52 5.85
N ARG A 125 -7.63 1.67 6.04
CA ARG A 125 -8.57 1.80 7.15
C ARG A 125 -7.91 1.54 8.50
N ALA A 126 -7.08 0.50 8.58
CA ALA A 126 -6.36 0.17 9.81
C ALA A 126 -5.44 1.33 10.29
N CYS A 127 -4.99 2.18 9.36
CA CYS A 127 -4.22 3.38 9.67
C CYS A 127 -5.05 4.53 10.27
N GLY A 128 -6.37 4.53 10.09
CA GLY A 128 -7.28 5.58 10.60
C GLY A 128 -7.27 5.77 12.11
N SER A 129 -6.95 4.72 12.86
CA SER A 129 -6.89 4.78 14.33
C SER A 129 -5.69 5.58 14.85
N LYS A 130 -4.73 5.92 13.99
CA LYS A 130 -3.51 6.65 14.37
C LYS A 130 -3.63 8.17 14.20
N VAL A 131 -4.70 8.64 13.56
CA VAL A 131 -4.97 10.07 13.33
C VAL A 131 -5.85 10.59 14.45
N ALA A 132 -5.54 11.78 14.99
CA ALA A 132 -6.38 12.40 16.01
C ALA A 132 -7.61 13.09 15.38
N PRO A 133 -8.80 13.00 16.01
CA PRO A 133 -10.04 13.54 15.45
C PRO A 133 -10.10 15.08 15.44
N TRP A 134 -9.30 15.77 16.25
CA TRP A 134 -9.23 17.24 16.30
C TRP A 134 -8.19 17.81 15.32
N ASP A 135 -7.11 17.07 15.05
CA ASP A 135 -6.05 17.52 14.16
C ASP A 135 -6.44 17.40 12.67
N ALA A 136 -7.16 16.35 12.29
CA ALA A 136 -7.75 16.22 10.95
C ALA A 136 -9.11 15.51 11.00
N PRO A 137 -10.21 16.24 11.31
CA PRO A 137 -11.54 15.66 11.49
C PRO A 137 -12.07 14.93 10.26
N LEU A 138 -11.91 15.52 9.07
CA LEU A 138 -12.34 14.90 7.81
C LEU A 138 -11.58 13.61 7.49
N LEU A 139 -10.25 13.63 7.69
CA LEU A 139 -9.41 12.45 7.49
C LEU A 139 -9.77 11.33 8.48
N TYR A 140 -9.96 11.68 9.75
CA TYR A 140 -10.40 10.75 10.79
C TYR A 140 -11.75 10.12 10.45
N PHE A 141 -12.73 10.92 10.03
CA PHE A 141 -14.04 10.41 9.63
C PHE A 141 -13.93 9.42 8.48
N LEU A 142 -13.23 9.78 7.40
CA LEU A 142 -13.11 8.94 6.21
C LEU A 142 -12.38 7.61 6.47
N LEU A 143 -11.53 7.52 7.49
CA LEU A 143 -10.82 6.29 7.82
C LEU A 143 -11.50 5.46 8.92
N ASN A 144 -12.38 6.05 9.73
CA ASN A 144 -13.10 5.37 10.82
C ASN A 144 -14.58 5.15 10.47
N GLU A 145 -15.49 5.96 11.00
CA GLU A 145 -16.95 5.79 10.81
C GLU A 145 -17.38 5.90 9.33
N GLY A 146 -16.78 6.85 8.60
CA GLY A 146 -17.01 7.10 7.18
C GLY A 146 -16.25 6.16 6.24
N SER A 147 -15.57 5.11 6.75
CA SER A 147 -14.73 4.23 5.91
C SER A 147 -15.51 3.58 4.78
N HIS A 148 -16.78 3.27 4.99
CA HIS A 148 -17.61 2.69 3.94
C HIS A 148 -17.83 3.63 2.75
N TYR A 149 -17.97 4.96 2.98
CA TYR A 149 -18.05 5.95 1.91
C TYR A 149 -16.75 6.06 1.13
N LEU A 150 -15.61 6.04 1.83
CA LEU A 150 -14.29 6.04 1.21
C LEU A 150 -14.09 4.81 0.32
N TYR A 151 -14.43 3.62 0.81
CA TYR A 151 -14.29 2.38 0.05
C TYR A 151 -15.16 2.39 -1.20
N LEU A 152 -16.42 2.81 -1.06
CA LEU A 152 -17.36 2.86 -2.16
C LEU A 152 -16.93 3.90 -3.21
N SER A 153 -16.40 5.06 -2.79
CA SER A 153 -15.91 6.08 -3.73
C SER A 153 -14.70 5.59 -4.51
N ILE A 154 -13.72 4.99 -3.83
CA ILE A 154 -12.56 4.38 -4.49
C ILE A 154 -13.03 3.33 -5.51
N ALA A 155 -13.93 2.44 -5.13
CA ALA A 155 -14.45 1.39 -6.01
C ALA A 155 -15.23 1.95 -7.22
N ILE A 156 -16.06 2.98 -7.02
CA ILE A 156 -16.75 3.67 -8.13
C ILE A 156 -15.74 4.34 -9.06
N GLY A 157 -14.70 4.99 -8.52
CA GLY A 157 -13.61 5.58 -9.29
C GLY A 157 -12.93 4.56 -10.20
N VAL A 158 -12.59 3.39 -9.67
CA VAL A 158 -12.03 2.29 -10.48
C VAL A 158 -13.06 1.78 -11.50
N GLY A 159 -14.33 1.59 -11.11
CA GLY A 159 -15.40 1.21 -12.05
C GLY A 159 -15.46 2.12 -13.28
N VAL A 160 -15.42 3.44 -13.06
CA VAL A 160 -15.39 4.44 -14.14
C VAL A 160 -14.10 4.34 -14.96
N SER A 161 -12.94 4.15 -14.33
CA SER A 161 -11.68 3.99 -15.07
C SER A 161 -11.65 2.77 -15.98
N VAL A 162 -12.22 1.64 -15.52
CA VAL A 162 -12.28 0.41 -16.33
C VAL A 162 -13.19 0.66 -17.53
N VAL A 163 -14.29 1.40 -17.37
CA VAL A 163 -15.11 1.83 -18.53
C VAL A 163 -14.27 2.63 -19.53
N PHE A 164 -13.54 3.66 -19.09
CA PHE A 164 -12.69 4.44 -19.99
C PHE A 164 -11.61 3.58 -20.66
N GLY A 165 -11.02 2.64 -19.92
CA GLY A 165 -10.06 1.67 -20.45
C GLY A 165 -10.65 0.75 -21.51
N MET A 166 -11.85 0.26 -21.28
CA MET A 166 -12.55 -0.65 -22.18
C MET A 166 -13.02 0.07 -23.45
N LEU A 167 -13.55 1.28 -23.32
CA LEU A 167 -13.90 2.12 -24.46
C LEU A 167 -12.65 2.45 -25.28
N ARG A 168 -11.52 2.74 -24.62
CA ARG A 168 -10.23 2.97 -25.27
C ARG A 168 -9.82 1.75 -26.10
N PHE A 169 -9.89 0.54 -25.55
CA PHE A 169 -9.55 -0.70 -26.26
C PHE A 169 -10.48 -0.97 -27.45
N LEU A 170 -11.78 -0.75 -27.29
CA LEU A 170 -12.77 -0.99 -28.35
C LEU A 170 -12.66 0.00 -29.51
N PHE A 171 -12.43 1.29 -29.21
CA PHE A 171 -12.40 2.34 -30.23
C PHE A 171 -10.99 2.66 -30.75
N GLY A 172 -9.94 2.13 -30.11
CA GLY A 172 -8.54 2.39 -30.48
C GLY A 172 -8.10 3.82 -30.14
N PHE A 173 -8.51 4.34 -28.99
CA PHE A 173 -8.04 5.66 -28.55
C PHE A 173 -6.65 5.57 -27.92
N SER A 174 -5.81 6.57 -28.16
CA SER A 174 -4.51 6.67 -27.48
C SER A 174 -4.70 7.01 -26.00
N LEU A 175 -3.88 6.44 -25.11
CA LEU A 175 -3.93 6.69 -23.67
C LEU A 175 -3.89 8.18 -23.35
N MET A 176 -3.07 8.94 -24.08
CA MET A 176 -2.89 10.39 -23.93
C MET A 176 -4.19 11.19 -23.96
N ARG A 177 -5.19 10.79 -24.77
CA ARG A 177 -6.46 11.52 -24.87
C ARG A 177 -7.26 11.50 -23.57
N ILE A 178 -7.11 10.45 -22.76
CA ILE A 178 -7.79 10.30 -21.47
C ILE A 178 -6.88 10.78 -20.34
N LEU A 179 -5.60 10.43 -20.42
CA LEU A 179 -4.61 10.69 -19.38
C LEU A 179 -4.38 12.19 -19.13
N VAL A 180 -4.09 12.96 -20.19
CA VAL A 180 -3.74 14.38 -20.07
C VAL A 180 -4.85 15.21 -19.40
N PRO A 181 -6.12 15.18 -19.87
CA PRO A 181 -7.18 15.94 -19.22
C PRO A 181 -7.44 15.47 -17.79
N THR A 182 -7.34 14.17 -17.52
CA THR A 182 -7.52 13.62 -16.17
C THR A 182 -6.46 14.16 -15.22
N ILE A 183 -5.19 14.19 -15.62
CA ILE A 183 -4.11 14.74 -14.78
C ILE A 183 -4.32 16.24 -14.55
N PHE A 184 -4.68 17.03 -15.56
CA PHE A 184 -4.95 18.46 -15.35
C PHE A 184 -6.08 18.70 -14.34
N ILE A 185 -7.15 17.90 -14.41
CA ILE A 185 -8.26 17.96 -13.44
C ILE A 185 -7.74 17.62 -12.04
N LEU A 186 -6.98 16.52 -11.89
CA LEU A 186 -6.44 16.08 -10.60
C LEU A 186 -5.48 17.11 -9.98
N LEU A 187 -4.63 17.73 -10.80
CA LEU A 187 -3.74 18.80 -10.34
C LEU A 187 -4.54 20.04 -9.92
N GLY A 188 -5.54 20.44 -10.69
CA GLY A 188 -6.43 21.56 -10.34
C GLY A 188 -7.19 21.33 -9.03
N VAL A 189 -7.74 20.12 -8.84
CA VAL A 189 -8.43 19.72 -7.61
C VAL A 189 -7.46 19.65 -6.43
N SER A 190 -6.24 19.16 -6.63
CA SER A 190 -5.20 19.12 -5.58
C SER A 190 -4.77 20.53 -5.15
N ILE A 191 -4.63 21.46 -6.10
CA ILE A 191 -4.34 22.86 -5.80
C ILE A 191 -5.50 23.51 -5.05
N TYR A 192 -6.75 23.23 -5.44
CA TYR A 192 -7.92 23.72 -4.72
C TYR A 192 -7.96 23.17 -3.28
N ALA A 193 -7.71 21.87 -3.10
CA ALA A 193 -7.67 21.21 -1.80
C ALA A 193 -6.58 21.78 -0.86
N TYR A 194 -5.50 22.35 -1.40
CA TYR A 194 -4.47 23.01 -0.61
C TYR A 194 -4.96 24.28 0.09
N PHE A 195 -5.93 25.00 -0.49
CA PHE A 195 -6.47 26.24 0.08
C PHE A 195 -7.59 26.00 1.10
N ASP A 196 -8.11 24.77 1.18
CA ASP A 196 -9.15 24.40 2.15
C ASP A 196 -8.55 23.67 3.35
N GLU A 197 -8.91 24.12 4.57
CA GLU A 197 -8.33 23.62 5.83
C GLU A 197 -8.61 22.14 6.09
N ASN A 198 -9.75 21.62 5.64
CA ASN A 198 -10.13 20.23 5.79
C ASN A 198 -9.55 19.36 4.66
N LEU A 199 -9.64 19.85 3.42
CA LEU A 199 -9.18 19.08 2.24
C LEU A 199 -7.64 18.97 2.16
N LYS A 200 -6.91 19.88 2.80
CA LYS A 200 -5.44 19.80 2.87
C LYS A 200 -4.97 18.45 3.41
N PHE A 201 -5.59 17.95 4.47
CA PHE A 201 -5.20 16.69 5.12
C PHE A 201 -5.67 15.42 4.38
N ILE A 202 -6.70 15.53 3.52
CA ILE A 202 -7.13 14.40 2.70
C ILE A 202 -6.29 14.24 1.43
N SER A 203 -5.54 15.26 1.03
CA SER A 203 -4.77 15.24 -0.22
C SER A 203 -3.81 14.05 -0.27
N GLY A 204 -3.12 13.76 0.84
CA GLY A 204 -2.28 12.56 0.96
C GLY A 204 -3.07 11.27 0.81
N LEU A 205 -4.20 11.16 1.51
CA LEU A 205 -5.07 9.99 1.43
C LEU A 205 -5.61 9.76 0.02
N ALA A 206 -6.03 10.82 -0.68
CA ALA A 206 -6.61 10.73 -2.02
C ALA A 206 -5.62 10.15 -3.03
N TRP A 207 -4.39 10.67 -3.04
CA TRP A 207 -3.34 10.19 -3.94
C TRP A 207 -2.83 8.79 -3.54
N ASP A 208 -2.67 8.51 -2.25
CA ASP A 208 -2.32 7.16 -1.77
C ASP A 208 -3.43 6.15 -2.10
N SER A 209 -4.71 6.55 -2.04
CA SER A 209 -5.84 5.67 -2.41
C SER A 209 -5.77 5.24 -3.87
N GLY A 210 -5.41 6.16 -4.78
CA GLY A 210 -5.17 5.84 -6.19
C GLY A 210 -4.02 4.86 -6.39
N ALA A 211 -2.94 5.02 -5.63
CA ALA A 211 -1.84 4.07 -5.64
C ALA A 211 -2.27 2.68 -5.11
N VAL A 212 -3.14 2.61 -4.10
CA VAL A 212 -3.55 1.36 -3.45
C VAL A 212 -4.52 0.52 -4.30
N THR A 213 -5.23 1.09 -5.29
CA THR A 213 -6.22 0.36 -6.09
C THR A 213 -5.61 -0.62 -7.10
N THR A 214 -4.34 -0.47 -7.42
CA THR A 214 -3.62 -1.23 -8.45
C THR A 214 -2.81 -2.39 -7.87
N GLY A 215 -3.43 -3.14 -6.96
CA GLY A 215 -2.78 -4.26 -6.29
C GLY A 215 -2.93 -5.61 -7.01
N PRO A 216 -2.61 -6.71 -6.30
CA PRO A 216 -2.48 -8.04 -6.88
C PRO A 216 -3.77 -8.64 -7.43
N VAL A 217 -4.96 -8.15 -7.07
CA VAL A 217 -6.23 -8.66 -7.65
C VAL A 217 -6.59 -7.90 -8.91
N THR A 218 -6.58 -6.57 -8.84
CA THR A 218 -7.08 -5.71 -9.92
C THR A 218 -6.20 -5.77 -11.15
N VAL A 219 -4.87 -5.70 -10.97
CA VAL A 219 -3.92 -5.63 -12.11
C VAL A 219 -4.01 -6.87 -13.00
N PRO A 220 -3.83 -8.11 -12.49
CA PRO A 220 -3.85 -9.29 -13.36
C PRO A 220 -5.19 -9.47 -14.06
N LEU A 221 -6.30 -9.17 -13.37
CA LEU A 221 -7.65 -9.32 -13.94
C LEU A 221 -7.93 -8.31 -15.05
N VAL A 222 -7.62 -7.02 -14.83
CA VAL A 222 -7.87 -5.95 -15.80
C VAL A 222 -6.94 -6.06 -17.00
N VAL A 223 -5.67 -6.45 -16.77
CA VAL A 223 -4.70 -6.71 -17.85
C VAL A 223 -5.13 -7.92 -18.68
N ALA A 224 -5.54 -9.03 -18.04
CA ALA A 224 -6.07 -10.21 -18.72
C ALA A 224 -7.28 -9.88 -19.62
N LEU A 225 -8.21 -9.11 -19.07
CA LEU A 225 -9.38 -8.61 -19.81
C LEU A 225 -8.97 -7.74 -21.00
N GLY A 226 -8.04 -6.80 -20.77
CA GLY A 226 -7.52 -5.91 -21.81
C GLY A 226 -6.82 -6.65 -22.95
N ILE A 227 -5.93 -7.59 -22.64
CA ILE A 227 -5.27 -8.46 -23.60
C ILE A 227 -6.30 -9.24 -24.43
N GLY A 228 -7.35 -9.77 -23.79
CA GLY A 228 -8.42 -10.47 -24.48
C GLY A 228 -9.17 -9.59 -25.49
N ILE A 229 -9.49 -8.35 -25.12
CA ILE A 229 -10.25 -7.42 -25.98
C ILE A 229 -9.39 -6.90 -27.12
N SER A 230 -8.14 -6.54 -26.83
CA SER A 230 -7.20 -6.04 -27.85
C SER A 230 -6.91 -7.08 -28.93
N LYS A 231 -6.97 -8.39 -28.62
CA LYS A 231 -6.83 -9.46 -29.63
C LYS A 231 -8.00 -9.52 -30.63
N VAL A 232 -9.17 -8.99 -30.27
CA VAL A 232 -10.39 -9.03 -31.09
C VAL A 232 -10.62 -7.71 -31.83
N ALA A 233 -10.16 -6.59 -31.28
CA ALA A 233 -10.24 -5.28 -31.91
C ALA A 233 -9.16 -5.12 -33.00
N GLU A 234 -9.45 -5.57 -34.23
CA GLU A 234 -8.57 -5.63 -35.43
C GLU A 234 -7.95 -4.30 -35.95
N LYS A 235 -7.85 -3.22 -35.16
CA LYS A 235 -7.28 -1.94 -35.65
C LYS A 235 -5.77 -1.82 -35.38
N ASN A 236 -4.96 -2.15 -36.39
CA ASN A 236 -3.60 -1.71 -36.82
C ASN A 236 -2.54 -1.14 -35.84
N GLU A 237 -2.74 -1.08 -34.54
CA GLU A 237 -1.67 -0.83 -33.57
C GLU A 237 -1.63 -2.01 -32.61
N GLN A 238 -0.60 -2.87 -32.75
CA GLN A 238 -0.21 -3.92 -31.79
C GLN A 238 0.13 -3.37 -30.37
N SER A 239 -0.14 -2.08 -30.12
CA SER A 239 0.16 -1.32 -28.92
C SER A 239 -1.13 -0.75 -28.34
N SER A 240 -1.91 -1.53 -27.59
CA SER A 240 -2.83 -0.92 -26.60
C SER A 240 -3.35 -1.82 -25.49
N ALA A 241 -2.79 -3.01 -25.20
CA ALA A 241 -3.29 -3.80 -24.05
C ALA A 241 -2.98 -3.16 -22.66
N TYR A 242 -2.13 -2.12 -22.65
CA TYR A 242 -1.61 -1.45 -21.46
C TYR A 242 -2.17 -0.02 -21.35
N GLY A 243 -2.30 0.50 -20.13
CA GLY A 243 -2.71 1.87 -19.78
C GLY A 243 -4.00 1.92 -18.96
N VAL A 244 -4.71 0.81 -18.78
CA VAL A 244 -5.92 0.76 -17.93
C VAL A 244 -5.56 0.70 -16.46
N VAL A 245 -4.40 0.12 -16.12
CA VAL A 245 -3.90 0.12 -14.74
C VAL A 245 -3.66 1.56 -14.28
N THR A 246 -3.09 2.41 -15.15
CA THR A 246 -2.98 3.85 -14.85
C THR A 246 -4.31 4.53 -14.64
N LEU A 247 -5.30 4.28 -15.49
CA LEU A 247 -6.61 4.91 -15.31
C LEU A 247 -7.24 4.45 -13.99
N ALA A 248 -7.04 3.18 -13.62
CA ALA A 248 -7.48 2.59 -12.36
C ALA A 248 -6.81 3.19 -11.12
N SER A 249 -5.66 3.86 -11.25
CA SER A 249 -5.07 4.64 -10.16
C SER A 249 -5.50 6.10 -10.15
N LEU A 250 -5.79 6.72 -11.30
CA LEU A 250 -6.10 8.15 -11.38
C LEU A 250 -7.54 8.53 -11.00
N PHE A 251 -8.54 7.77 -11.46
CA PHE A 251 -9.95 8.10 -11.18
C PHE A 251 -10.35 7.96 -9.71
N PRO A 252 -9.83 6.99 -8.93
CA PRO A 252 -10.09 6.93 -7.49
C PRO A 252 -9.67 8.19 -6.75
N ILE A 253 -8.57 8.83 -7.15
CA ILE A 253 -8.08 10.09 -6.54
C ILE A 253 -9.15 11.16 -6.67
N LEU A 254 -9.72 11.32 -7.88
CA LEU A 254 -10.81 12.26 -8.13
C LEU A 254 -12.04 11.91 -7.28
N SER A 255 -12.40 10.63 -7.20
CA SER A 255 -13.56 10.20 -6.42
C SER A 255 -13.41 10.47 -4.92
N VAL A 256 -12.23 10.25 -4.35
CA VAL A 256 -11.93 10.57 -2.94
C VAL A 256 -12.01 12.07 -2.70
N PHE A 257 -11.49 12.91 -3.62
CA PHE A 257 -11.64 14.36 -3.50
C PHE A 257 -13.11 14.80 -3.55
N LEU A 258 -13.93 14.22 -4.43
CA LEU A 258 -15.37 14.55 -4.51
C LEU A 258 -16.12 14.21 -3.22
N VAL A 259 -15.85 13.04 -2.62
CA VAL A 259 -16.42 12.67 -1.32
C VAL A 259 -15.88 13.57 -0.21
N GLY A 260 -14.59 13.91 -0.25
CA GLY A 260 -13.97 14.86 0.66
C GLY A 260 -14.65 16.23 0.63
N MET A 261 -14.88 16.78 -0.55
CA MET A 261 -15.59 18.06 -0.72
C MET A 261 -17.01 17.99 -0.16
N TYR A 262 -17.73 16.89 -0.42
CA TYR A 262 -19.09 16.69 0.07
C TYR A 262 -19.20 16.66 1.61
N PHE A 263 -18.21 16.09 2.30
CA PHE A 263 -18.19 16.03 3.76
C PHE A 263 -17.42 17.18 4.42
N SER A 264 -16.58 17.91 3.69
CA SER A 264 -15.81 19.05 4.20
C SER A 264 -16.70 20.12 4.83
N GLU A 265 -17.84 20.40 4.20
CA GLU A 265 -18.81 21.40 4.70
C GLU A 265 -19.62 20.90 5.91
N LYS A 266 -19.70 19.58 6.12
CA LYS A 266 -20.52 18.96 7.17
C LYS A 266 -19.75 18.68 8.45
N LEU A 267 -18.42 18.58 8.36
CA LEU A 267 -17.54 18.24 9.47
C LEU A 267 -16.86 19.49 10.04
N PRO A 268 -16.47 19.46 11.32
CA PRO A 268 -15.75 20.57 11.92
C PRO A 268 -14.39 20.75 11.24
N LYS A 269 -13.89 21.99 11.25
CA LYS A 269 -12.54 22.32 10.81
C LYS A 269 -11.51 21.85 11.86
N PRO A 270 -10.22 21.69 11.48
CA PRO A 270 -9.17 21.34 12.42
C PRO A 270 -9.11 22.35 13.56
N MET A 271 -9.03 21.87 14.81
CA MET A 271 -9.04 22.73 15.98
C MET A 271 -8.16 22.17 17.10
N PRO A 272 -7.66 23.02 18.01
CA PRO A 272 -6.93 22.57 19.18
C PRO A 272 -7.76 21.62 20.07
N GLU A 273 -7.09 20.61 20.64
CA GLU A 273 -7.68 19.58 21.50
C GLU A 273 -8.56 20.17 22.63
N GLU A 274 -8.11 21.26 23.25
CA GLU A 274 -8.87 21.91 24.31
C GLU A 274 -10.24 22.43 23.86
N ILE A 275 -10.30 23.00 22.65
CA ILE A 275 -11.52 23.59 22.09
C ILE A 275 -12.48 22.47 21.67
N PHE A 276 -11.93 21.38 21.13
CA PHE A 276 -12.68 20.18 20.79
C PHE A 276 -13.47 19.64 21.99
N PHE A 277 -12.85 19.57 23.18
CA PHE A 277 -13.49 19.05 24.39
C PHE A 277 -14.34 20.07 25.17
N LYS A 278 -14.13 21.38 24.98
CA LYS A 278 -14.85 22.46 25.70
C LYS A 278 -16.15 22.93 25.02
N GLN A 279 -16.72 22.18 24.07
CA GLN A 279 -17.93 22.48 23.25
C GLN A 279 -17.68 23.15 21.87
N GLY A 280 -16.51 22.98 21.26
CA GLY A 280 -16.21 23.52 19.92
C GLY A 280 -16.98 22.88 18.75
N ILE A 281 -17.80 21.85 18.98
CA ILE A 281 -18.44 21.04 17.93
C ILE A 281 -19.94 20.94 18.19
N THR A 282 -20.76 21.07 17.13
CA THR A 282 -22.21 20.88 17.24
C THR A 282 -22.55 19.41 17.50
N LEU A 283 -23.69 19.14 18.15
CA LEU A 283 -24.07 17.77 18.52
C LEU A 283 -24.25 16.86 17.28
N GLU A 284 -24.64 17.41 16.14
CA GLU A 284 -24.70 16.71 14.85
C GLU A 284 -23.31 16.37 14.31
N GLN A 285 -22.36 17.31 14.36
CA GLN A 285 -20.98 17.08 13.93
C GLN A 285 -20.28 16.05 14.81
N ALA A 286 -20.50 16.10 16.13
CA ALA A 286 -19.95 15.11 17.06
C ALA A 286 -20.52 13.71 16.79
N LYS A 287 -21.83 13.62 16.50
CA LYS A 287 -22.48 12.36 16.14
C LYS A 287 -21.97 11.80 14.81
N LEU A 288 -21.72 12.67 13.82
CA LEU A 288 -21.18 12.28 12.53
C LEU A 288 -19.71 11.81 12.64
N LEU A 289 -18.90 12.50 13.45
CA LEU A 289 -17.47 12.24 13.60
C LEU A 289 -17.17 11.00 14.47
N LEU A 290 -17.91 10.82 15.57
CA LEU A 290 -17.63 9.79 16.60
C LEU A 290 -18.69 8.66 16.63
N GLY A 291 -19.72 8.74 15.78
CA GLY A 291 -20.84 7.79 15.77
C GLY A 291 -21.72 7.88 17.02
N ASP A 292 -22.57 6.87 17.24
CA ASP A 292 -23.43 6.76 18.43
C ASP A 292 -22.65 6.44 19.73
N SER A 293 -21.32 6.27 19.63
CA SER A 293 -20.45 6.04 20.78
C SER A 293 -20.10 7.36 21.47
N HIS A 294 -21.01 7.87 22.31
CA HIS A 294 -20.82 9.07 23.16
C HIS A 294 -19.70 8.97 24.22
N LYS A 295 -18.73 8.07 24.07
CA LYS A 295 -17.58 7.96 24.97
C LYS A 295 -16.33 8.43 24.23
N ILE A 296 -16.15 9.74 24.26
CA ILE A 296 -14.81 10.32 24.20
C ILE A 296 -13.97 9.57 25.26
N PRO A 297 -12.88 8.89 24.90
CA PRO A 297 -11.93 8.42 25.89
C PRO A 297 -11.25 9.67 26.46
N LEU A 298 -11.80 10.21 27.55
CA LEU A 298 -11.31 11.41 28.26
C LEU A 298 -9.93 11.22 28.91
N THR A 299 -9.23 10.13 28.63
CA THR A 299 -7.88 9.89 29.13
C THR A 299 -7.09 9.05 28.13
N LYS A 300 -6.00 9.62 27.64
CA LYS A 300 -4.91 8.95 26.93
C LYS A 300 -4.17 8.04 27.93
N LYS A 301 -4.82 6.99 28.41
CA LYS A 301 -4.13 5.85 29.01
C LYS A 301 -4.53 4.62 28.22
N PRO A 302 -3.62 4.00 27.44
CA PRO A 302 -3.82 2.61 27.10
C PRO A 302 -3.91 1.87 28.43
N SER A 303 -5.12 1.49 28.81
CA SER A 303 -5.33 0.58 29.93
C SER A 303 -4.79 -0.78 29.48
N LEU A 304 -3.48 -0.94 29.60
CA LEU A 304 -2.82 -2.23 29.62
C LEU A 304 -3.31 -2.94 30.88
N THR A 305 -4.46 -3.58 30.73
CA THR A 305 -4.95 -4.60 31.64
C THR A 305 -3.91 -5.73 31.62
N LEU A 306 -3.02 -5.68 32.62
CA LEU A 306 -2.10 -6.75 32.98
C LEU A 306 -2.90 -7.94 33.53
N ALA A 307 -3.55 -8.68 32.64
CA ALA A 307 -4.02 -10.04 32.88
C ALA A 307 -4.46 -10.67 31.55
N THR A 308 -3.54 -10.97 30.63
CA THR A 308 -3.87 -11.82 29.48
C THR A 308 -3.93 -13.27 29.95
N ASN A 309 -5.15 -13.72 30.23
CA ASN A 309 -5.43 -15.13 30.48
C ASN A 309 -5.05 -15.93 29.22
N PRO A 310 -4.37 -17.10 29.28
CA PRO A 310 -4.02 -17.87 28.09
C PRO A 310 -5.22 -18.21 27.19
N LYS A 311 -6.42 -18.31 27.79
CA LYS A 311 -7.69 -18.47 27.10
C LYS A 311 -8.08 -17.24 26.26
N GLU A 312 -7.83 -16.01 26.74
CA GLU A 312 -8.12 -14.78 26.00
C GLU A 312 -7.17 -14.61 24.81
N ILE A 313 -5.91 -15.03 24.94
CA ILE A 313 -4.95 -15.03 23.83
C ILE A 313 -5.41 -16.01 22.74
N TYR A 314 -5.84 -17.22 23.12
CA TYR A 314 -6.37 -18.20 22.18
C TYR A 314 -7.67 -17.72 21.51
N GLN A 315 -8.57 -17.11 22.29
CA GLN A 315 -9.82 -16.55 21.79
C GLN A 315 -9.55 -15.45 20.75
N LYS A 316 -8.69 -14.47 21.10
CA LYS A 316 -8.31 -13.37 20.22
C LYS A 316 -7.58 -13.85 18.96
N ALA A 317 -6.74 -14.88 19.08
CA ALA A 317 -6.08 -15.48 17.92
C ALA A 317 -7.08 -16.17 16.99
N LYS A 318 -8.07 -16.89 17.55
CA LYS A 318 -9.14 -17.53 16.78
C LYS A 318 -10.00 -16.48 16.07
N ASP A 319 -10.38 -15.41 16.76
CA ASP A 319 -11.19 -14.33 16.18
C ASP A 319 -10.46 -13.68 15.00
N ASN A 320 -9.17 -13.36 15.14
CA ASN A 320 -8.36 -12.83 14.04
C ASN A 320 -8.28 -13.77 12.82
N ILE A 321 -8.23 -15.09 13.02
CA ILE A 321 -8.22 -16.07 11.92
C ILE A 321 -9.58 -16.09 11.22
N VAL A 322 -10.67 -16.09 11.97
CA VAL A 322 -12.03 -16.05 11.40
C VAL A 322 -12.24 -14.74 10.63
N ASP A 323 -11.80 -13.62 11.17
CA ASP A 323 -11.88 -12.32 10.51
C ASP A 323 -11.07 -12.29 9.21
N ALA A 324 -9.83 -12.80 9.23
CA ALA A 324 -9.00 -12.90 8.04
C ALA A 324 -9.65 -13.78 6.96
N LEU A 325 -10.26 -14.90 7.34
CA LEU A 325 -10.99 -15.78 6.43
C LEU A 325 -12.24 -15.09 5.86
N GLN A 326 -13.01 -14.40 6.70
CA GLN A 326 -14.19 -13.67 6.26
C GLN A 326 -13.82 -12.54 5.29
N MET A 327 -12.74 -11.82 5.55
CA MET A 327 -12.21 -10.79 4.65
C MET A 327 -11.83 -11.41 3.29
N ALA A 328 -11.09 -12.52 3.29
CA ALA A 328 -10.69 -13.20 2.06
C ALA A 328 -11.89 -13.73 1.26
N MET A 329 -12.88 -14.32 1.94
CA MET A 329 -14.11 -14.81 1.32
C MET A 329 -14.93 -13.67 0.71
N ARG A 330 -15.12 -12.56 1.44
CA ARG A 330 -15.84 -11.37 0.95
C ARG A 330 -15.12 -10.67 -0.20
N ALA A 331 -13.79 -10.78 -0.25
CA ALA A 331 -13.00 -10.26 -1.37
C ALA A 331 -13.18 -11.13 -2.62
N ILE A 332 -12.81 -12.42 -2.57
CA ILE A 332 -12.60 -13.22 -3.78
C ILE A 332 -13.89 -13.83 -4.31
N LEU A 333 -14.76 -14.34 -3.44
CA LEU A 333 -15.92 -15.10 -3.89
C LEU A 333 -16.93 -14.27 -4.69
N PRO A 334 -17.32 -13.04 -4.29
CA PRO A 334 -18.31 -12.28 -5.05
C PRO A 334 -17.89 -12.03 -6.50
N ILE A 335 -16.61 -11.70 -6.72
CA ILE A 335 -16.06 -11.46 -8.05
C ILE A 335 -15.97 -12.76 -8.83
N SER A 336 -15.47 -13.83 -8.21
CA SER A 336 -15.33 -15.13 -8.86
C SER A 336 -16.70 -15.67 -9.30
N ILE A 337 -17.70 -15.58 -8.41
CA ILE A 337 -19.09 -15.95 -8.71
C ILE A 337 -19.64 -15.06 -9.82
N PHE A 338 -19.44 -13.73 -9.73
CA PHE A 338 -19.89 -12.80 -10.78
C PHE A 338 -19.29 -13.16 -12.15
N LEU A 339 -17.97 -13.37 -12.23
CA LEU A 339 -17.28 -13.74 -13.46
C LEU A 339 -17.79 -15.07 -14.03
N LEU A 340 -17.96 -16.08 -13.18
CA LEU A 340 -18.47 -17.40 -13.57
C LEU A 340 -19.92 -17.33 -14.07
N LEU A 341 -20.79 -16.61 -13.35
CA LEU A 341 -22.18 -16.42 -13.74
C LEU A 341 -22.27 -15.62 -15.04
N PHE A 342 -21.47 -14.57 -15.19
CA PHE A 342 -21.45 -13.76 -16.40
C PHE A 342 -20.99 -14.59 -17.61
N LEU A 343 -19.91 -15.35 -17.47
CA LEU A 343 -19.41 -16.23 -18.53
C LEU A 343 -20.44 -17.30 -18.92
N THR A 344 -21.05 -17.95 -17.93
CA THR A 344 -21.92 -19.12 -18.14
C THR A 344 -23.34 -18.74 -18.55
N PHE A 345 -23.95 -17.73 -17.92
CA PHE A 345 -25.35 -17.37 -18.17
C PHE A 345 -25.52 -16.24 -19.19
N ILE A 346 -24.65 -15.23 -19.17
CA ILE A 346 -24.77 -14.05 -20.05
C ILE A 346 -24.06 -14.30 -21.39
N ILE A 347 -22.78 -14.66 -21.36
CA ILE A 347 -22.03 -14.95 -22.59
C ILE A 347 -22.36 -16.35 -23.16
N ARG A 348 -22.82 -17.27 -22.29
CA ARG A 348 -23.12 -18.67 -22.64
C ARG A 348 -21.91 -19.40 -23.22
N GLU A 349 -20.77 -19.28 -22.54
CA GLU A 349 -19.52 -19.95 -22.87
C GLU A 349 -19.15 -20.98 -21.80
N LYS A 350 -18.35 -21.98 -22.21
CA LYS A 350 -17.82 -22.97 -21.28
C LYS A 350 -16.70 -22.36 -20.44
N ILE A 351 -16.62 -22.75 -19.17
CA ILE A 351 -15.54 -22.37 -18.28
C ILE A 351 -14.23 -22.98 -18.81
N PRO A 352 -13.16 -22.20 -19.04
CA PRO A 352 -11.84 -22.75 -19.36
C PRO A 352 -11.35 -23.56 -18.17
N TYR A 353 -10.99 -24.83 -18.38
CA TYR A 353 -10.39 -25.71 -17.35
C TYR A 353 -11.09 -25.60 -15.97
N PRO A 354 -12.36 -26.04 -15.84
CA PRO A 354 -13.15 -25.77 -14.64
C PRO A 354 -12.49 -26.26 -13.36
N GLU A 355 -11.80 -27.40 -13.41
CA GLU A 355 -11.07 -27.96 -12.26
C GLU A 355 -9.95 -27.04 -11.78
N GLU A 356 -9.16 -26.48 -12.70
CA GLU A 356 -8.10 -25.52 -12.39
C GLU A 356 -8.67 -24.21 -11.85
N VAL A 357 -9.79 -23.75 -12.41
CA VAL A 357 -10.44 -22.50 -11.98
C VAL A 357 -10.98 -22.60 -10.56
N PHE A 358 -11.71 -23.67 -10.22
CA PHE A 358 -12.23 -23.87 -8.87
C PHE A 358 -11.12 -24.08 -7.85
N LEU A 359 -10.08 -24.84 -8.21
CA LEU A 359 -8.88 -25.01 -7.39
C LEU A 359 -8.17 -23.67 -7.17
N GLY A 360 -8.04 -22.86 -8.23
CA GLY A 360 -7.46 -21.53 -8.20
C GLY A 360 -8.21 -20.59 -7.25
N ILE A 361 -9.54 -20.52 -7.35
CA ILE A 361 -10.39 -19.72 -6.44
C ILE A 361 -10.18 -20.18 -4.98
N GLY A 362 -10.13 -21.50 -4.73
CA GLY A 362 -9.85 -22.05 -3.40
C GLY A 362 -8.48 -21.63 -2.86
N PHE A 363 -7.43 -21.72 -3.68
CA PHE A 363 -6.07 -21.28 -3.33
C PHE A 363 -5.99 -19.77 -3.10
N SER A 364 -6.71 -18.96 -3.87
CA SER A 364 -6.78 -17.51 -3.64
C SER A 364 -7.38 -17.20 -2.27
N VAL A 365 -8.49 -17.84 -1.89
CA VAL A 365 -9.14 -17.59 -0.59
C VAL A 365 -8.24 -17.99 0.58
N ILE A 366 -7.66 -19.20 0.51
CA ILE A 366 -6.75 -19.70 1.55
C ILE A 366 -5.50 -18.83 1.62
N GLY A 367 -4.89 -18.53 0.48
CA GLY A 367 -3.70 -17.71 0.38
C GLY A 367 -3.92 -16.31 0.94
N LEU A 368 -5.00 -15.65 0.55
CA LEU A 368 -5.34 -14.30 1.03
C LEU A 368 -5.62 -14.27 2.54
N SER A 369 -6.24 -15.33 3.07
CA SER A 369 -6.49 -15.47 4.51
C SER A 369 -5.17 -15.54 5.30
N ILE A 370 -4.25 -16.43 4.88
CA ILE A 370 -2.94 -16.60 5.51
C ILE A 370 -2.09 -15.32 5.35
N PHE A 371 -2.19 -14.68 4.18
CA PHE A 371 -1.47 -13.46 3.85
C PHE A 371 -1.90 -12.28 4.74
N ASN A 372 -3.20 -12.02 4.86
CA ASN A 372 -3.73 -10.94 5.72
C ASN A 372 -3.35 -11.15 7.18
N PHE A 373 -3.43 -12.39 7.66
CA PHE A 373 -2.93 -12.75 8.99
C PHE A 373 -1.43 -12.44 9.12
N GLY A 374 -0.63 -12.83 8.12
CA GLY A 374 0.80 -12.55 8.08
C GLY A 374 1.14 -11.06 8.10
N ILE A 375 0.39 -10.20 7.40
CA ILE A 375 0.61 -8.75 7.41
C ILE A 375 0.45 -8.20 8.83
N ILE A 376 -0.65 -8.55 9.51
CA ILE A 376 -0.99 -8.01 10.83
C ILE A 376 0.09 -8.33 11.86
N PHE A 377 0.62 -9.57 11.84
CA PHE A 377 1.60 -10.02 12.83
C PHE A 377 3.07 -9.85 12.40
N GLY A 378 3.32 -9.66 11.10
CA GLY A 378 4.66 -9.58 10.51
C GLY A 378 4.99 -8.17 10.02
N LEU A 379 4.63 -7.88 8.77
CA LEU A 379 5.09 -6.68 8.05
C LEU A 379 4.62 -5.38 8.69
N ASN A 380 3.37 -5.28 9.14
CA ASN A 380 2.87 -4.06 9.80
C ASN A 380 3.61 -3.78 11.10
N LYS A 381 3.79 -4.81 11.94
CA LYS A 381 4.54 -4.67 13.20
C LYS A 381 5.99 -4.28 12.96
N LEU A 382 6.63 -4.87 11.96
CA LEU A 382 8.01 -4.53 11.62
C LEU A 382 8.11 -3.09 11.09
N GLY A 383 7.20 -2.69 10.18
CA GLY A 383 7.11 -1.32 9.65
C GLY A 383 6.84 -0.29 10.75
N ASP A 384 5.90 -0.55 11.65
CA ASP A 384 5.57 0.32 12.78
C ASP A 384 6.76 0.47 13.75
N GLN A 385 7.43 -0.63 14.08
CA GLN A 385 8.60 -0.58 14.95
C GLN A 385 9.75 0.21 14.33
N VAL A 386 10.02 0.01 13.04
CA VAL A 386 11.11 0.74 12.37
C VAL A 386 10.72 2.20 12.20
N GLY A 387 9.53 2.50 11.69
CA GLY A 387 9.04 3.85 11.44
C GLY A 387 8.92 4.70 12.70
N GLY A 388 8.36 4.16 13.78
CA GLY A 388 8.23 4.86 15.06
C GLY A 388 9.57 5.08 15.77
N LYS A 389 10.60 4.30 15.44
CA LYS A 389 11.95 4.43 16.02
C LYS A 389 12.91 5.22 15.14
N LEU A 390 12.61 5.35 13.85
CA LEU A 390 13.50 5.99 12.88
C LEU A 390 13.85 7.46 13.23
N PRO A 391 12.93 8.27 13.80
CA PRO A 391 13.26 9.63 14.21
C PRO A 391 14.33 9.71 15.30
N SER A 392 14.63 8.61 16.02
CA SER A 392 15.74 8.54 16.99
C SER A 392 17.12 8.86 16.40
N THR A 393 17.27 8.83 15.07
CA THR A 393 18.53 9.22 14.41
C THR A 393 18.78 10.72 14.47
N PHE A 394 17.73 11.56 14.50
CA PHE A 394 17.86 13.02 14.48
C PHE A 394 17.19 13.72 15.67
N ARG A 395 16.30 13.06 16.42
CA ARG A 395 15.62 13.64 17.60
C ARG A 395 15.47 12.61 18.73
N SER A 396 15.35 13.09 19.96
CA SER A 396 14.97 12.25 21.10
C SER A 396 13.52 11.82 20.98
N ILE A 397 13.24 10.51 21.02
CA ILE A 397 11.87 9.97 20.96
C ILE A 397 11.51 9.19 22.23
N GLU A 398 10.24 9.22 22.59
CA GLU A 398 9.69 8.39 23.66
C GLU A 398 9.37 6.99 23.13
N LEU A 399 9.99 5.97 23.72
CA LEU A 399 9.74 4.58 23.37
C LEU A 399 8.56 4.02 24.18
N VAL A 400 7.33 4.40 23.80
CA VAL A 400 6.08 3.97 24.47
C VAL A 400 5.99 2.44 24.59
N ASP A 401 6.41 1.69 23.57
CA ASP A 401 6.40 0.22 23.64
C ASP A 401 7.33 -0.33 24.73
N SER A 402 8.34 0.44 25.15
CA SER A 402 9.37 0.08 26.13
C SER A 402 9.04 0.59 27.53
N THR A 403 7.79 1.00 27.77
CA THR A 403 7.34 1.47 29.07
C THR A 403 7.65 0.46 30.16
N LYS A 404 8.37 0.92 31.19
CA LYS A 404 8.73 0.15 32.37
C LYS A 404 7.79 0.53 33.50
N PHE A 405 7.13 -0.47 34.06
CA PHE A 405 6.35 -0.31 35.28
C PHE A 405 7.27 -0.57 36.47
N ILE A 406 7.48 0.46 37.29
CA ILE A 406 8.30 0.37 38.51
C ILE A 406 7.34 0.14 39.69
N PRO A 407 7.20 -1.11 40.18
CA PRO A 407 6.33 -1.40 41.32
C PRO A 407 6.94 -0.87 42.62
N ASN A 408 6.07 -0.54 43.58
CA ASN A 408 6.45 -0.01 44.89
C ASN A 408 7.29 1.27 44.84
N PHE A 409 7.00 2.15 43.87
CA PHE A 409 7.68 3.43 43.75
C PHE A 409 7.42 4.30 44.98
N ASN A 410 8.49 4.82 45.60
CA ASN A 410 8.40 5.70 46.75
C ASN A 410 8.60 7.16 46.32
N PRO A 411 7.59 8.04 46.39
CA PRO A 411 7.72 9.43 45.97
C PRO A 411 8.79 10.22 46.72
N LYS A 412 9.21 9.75 47.91
CA LYS A 412 10.29 10.38 48.69
C LYS A 412 11.68 10.19 48.08
N SER A 413 11.86 9.30 47.09
CA SER A 413 13.13 9.13 46.39
C SER A 413 13.34 10.12 45.23
N VAL A 414 12.39 11.03 45.00
CA VAL A 414 12.49 12.08 43.99
C VAL A 414 13.38 13.20 44.51
N LEU A 415 14.43 13.50 43.77
CA LEU A 415 15.38 14.57 43.99
C LEU A 415 14.98 15.79 43.15
N LYS A 416 15.43 16.97 43.57
CA LYS A 416 15.28 18.22 42.82
C LYS A 416 16.65 18.76 42.47
N ALA A 417 16.85 19.16 41.22
CA ALA A 417 18.01 19.92 40.78
C ALA A 417 17.55 21.09 39.90
N VAL A 418 18.45 22.03 39.67
CA VAL A 418 18.23 23.15 38.75
C VAL A 418 19.01 22.84 37.48
N ASN A 419 18.34 22.88 36.32
CA ASN A 419 18.97 22.65 35.03
C ASN A 419 19.81 23.88 34.59
N GLU A 420 20.53 23.77 33.46
CA GLU A 420 21.38 24.86 32.93
C GLU A 420 20.59 26.14 32.58
N GLU A 421 19.26 26.03 32.44
CA GLU A 421 18.33 27.13 32.13
C GLU A 421 17.72 27.77 33.39
N GLY A 422 18.12 27.35 34.58
CA GLY A 422 17.60 27.89 35.85
C GLY A 422 16.24 27.32 36.28
N LYS A 423 15.75 26.27 35.62
CA LYS A 423 14.46 25.64 35.89
C LYS A 423 14.62 24.47 36.87
N GLU A 424 13.74 24.40 37.86
CA GLU A 424 13.71 23.31 38.85
C GLU A 424 13.18 22.02 38.20
N GLU A 425 14.02 20.99 38.08
CA GLU A 425 13.66 19.67 37.55
C GLU A 425 13.64 18.62 38.67
N LYS A 426 12.58 17.80 38.69
CA LYS A 426 12.44 16.66 39.59
C LYS A 426 12.93 15.40 38.88
N PHE A 427 13.74 14.56 39.52
CA PHE A 427 14.22 13.30 38.94
C PHE A 427 14.48 12.23 40.00
N PHE A 428 14.57 10.96 39.60
CA PHE A 428 14.98 9.85 40.48
C PHE A 428 15.99 8.95 39.77
N TYR A 429 16.81 8.21 40.51
CA TYR A 429 17.76 7.27 39.92
C TYR A 429 17.17 5.87 39.81
N LEU A 430 17.15 5.32 38.61
CA LEU A 430 16.87 3.91 38.38
C LEU A 430 18.18 3.16 38.18
N LYS A 431 18.36 2.07 38.92
CA LYS A 431 19.50 1.18 38.75
C LYS A 431 19.25 0.24 37.58
N GLU A 432 19.94 0.44 36.47
CA GLU A 432 19.92 -0.46 35.33
C GLU A 432 21.21 -1.29 35.27
N ARG A 433 21.12 -2.56 35.69
CA ARG A 433 22.24 -3.51 35.77
C ARG A 433 23.44 -2.97 36.57
N LYS A 434 24.33 -2.19 35.95
CA LYS A 434 25.58 -1.63 36.50
C LYS A 434 25.65 -0.10 36.50
N SER A 435 24.66 0.61 35.95
CA SER A 435 24.61 2.09 35.93
C SER A 435 23.38 2.62 36.64
N TYR A 436 23.48 3.82 37.20
CA TYR A 436 22.34 4.60 37.68
C TYR A 436 22.00 5.62 36.61
N THR A 437 20.77 5.57 36.09
CA THR A 437 20.26 6.55 35.14
C THR A 437 19.30 7.48 35.87
N GLY A 438 19.52 8.80 35.75
CA GLY A 438 18.59 9.81 36.26
C GLY A 438 17.39 9.88 35.34
N ILE A 439 16.20 9.70 35.89
CA ILE A 439 14.92 9.72 35.17
C ILE A 439 14.12 10.93 35.63
N PRO A 440 13.67 11.80 34.71
CA PRO A 440 12.78 12.91 35.07
C PRO A 440 11.47 12.39 35.66
N TYR A 441 11.03 13.02 36.75
CA TYR A 441 9.83 12.64 37.48
C TYR A 441 8.65 13.52 37.09
N HIS A 442 7.69 12.94 36.38
CA HIS A 442 6.37 13.51 36.11
C HIS A 442 5.33 12.95 37.08
N GLU A 443 4.53 13.82 37.72
CA GLU A 443 3.50 13.42 38.70
C GLU A 443 2.35 12.63 38.06
N GLU A 444 2.06 12.86 36.78
CA GLU A 444 1.00 12.21 36.00
C GLU A 444 1.23 10.69 35.79
N ASN A 445 2.50 10.28 35.84
CA ASN A 445 2.95 8.91 35.62
C ASN A 445 2.89 8.05 36.90
N TRP A 446 2.56 8.66 38.03
CA TRP A 446 2.41 7.98 39.31
C TRP A 446 0.92 7.74 39.61
N ASN A 447 0.47 6.47 39.67
CA ASN A 447 -0.87 6.08 40.10
C ASN A 447 -1.05 5.79 41.62
N PRO A 448 -1.46 6.75 42.49
CA PRO A 448 -1.53 6.64 43.96
C PRO A 448 -2.10 5.33 44.54
N LYS A 449 -3.04 4.68 43.83
CA LYS A 449 -3.70 3.44 44.27
C LYS A 449 -2.85 2.19 44.06
N SER A 450 -2.06 2.11 42.99
CA SER A 450 -1.31 0.89 42.63
C SER A 450 0.14 0.86 43.09
N LYS A 451 0.70 1.98 43.58
CA LYS A 451 2.14 2.12 43.89
C LYS A 451 3.09 1.83 42.72
N VAL A 452 2.59 1.94 41.48
CA VAL A 452 3.38 1.75 40.26
C VAL A 452 3.67 3.09 39.59
N TYR A 453 4.94 3.35 39.31
CA TYR A 453 5.38 4.44 38.44
C TYR A 453 5.56 3.95 37.01
N GLU A 454 4.99 4.68 36.05
CA GLU A 454 5.07 4.38 34.63
C GLU A 454 6.21 5.18 33.99
N TYR A 455 7.31 4.52 33.61
CA TYR A 455 8.45 5.17 32.98
C TYR A 455 8.54 4.82 31.49
N VAL A 456 8.38 5.82 30.64
CA VAL A 456 8.61 5.70 29.21
C VAL A 456 10.06 6.09 28.90
N PRO A 457 10.92 5.16 28.44
CA PRO A 457 12.31 5.49 28.17
C PRO A 457 12.46 6.37 26.93
N ILE A 458 13.31 7.38 27.02
CA ILE A 458 13.65 8.28 25.91
C ILE A 458 14.89 7.73 25.21
N HIS A 459 14.91 7.73 23.88
CA HIS A 459 16.01 7.26 23.07
C HIS A 459 16.35 8.25 21.95
N GLY A 460 17.64 8.55 21.76
CA GLY A 460 18.13 9.45 20.72
C GLY A 460 18.57 10.81 21.27
N PRO A 461 19.07 11.73 20.43
CA PRO A 461 19.48 11.50 19.03
C PRO A 461 20.78 10.68 18.94
N ILE A 462 20.81 9.67 18.06
CA ILE A 462 21.97 8.76 17.92
C ILE A 462 23.25 9.52 17.53
N PHE A 463 23.12 10.62 16.79
CA PHE A 463 24.24 11.48 16.37
C PHE A 463 24.44 12.72 17.26
N GLY A 464 23.99 12.67 18.51
CA GLY A 464 24.33 13.59 19.61
C GLY A 464 23.63 14.95 19.62
N LYS A 465 23.40 15.58 18.46
CA LYS A 465 22.65 16.84 18.35
C LYS A 465 21.23 16.58 17.86
N GLU A 466 20.26 17.29 18.46
CA GLU A 466 18.91 17.37 17.90
C GLU A 466 18.97 18.05 16.53
N ASP A 467 18.15 17.56 15.59
CA ASP A 467 18.03 18.02 14.21
C ASP A 467 19.34 18.01 13.41
N ASN A 468 20.20 17.02 13.66
CA ASN A 468 21.43 16.85 12.90
C ASN A 468 21.14 16.40 11.44
N LEU A 469 21.74 17.10 10.47
CA LEU A 469 21.71 16.77 9.04
C LEU A 469 22.10 15.31 8.74
N LEU A 470 23.05 14.75 9.50
CA LEU A 470 23.44 13.34 9.35
C LEU A 470 22.30 12.38 9.72
N GLY A 471 21.51 12.71 10.73
CA GLY A 471 20.35 11.91 11.13
C GLY A 471 19.28 11.91 10.04
N TYR A 472 18.96 13.09 9.49
CA TYR A 472 18.06 13.23 8.34
C TYR A 472 18.56 12.46 7.11
N LEU A 473 19.85 12.57 6.77
CA LEU A 473 20.45 11.85 5.64
C LEU A 473 20.32 10.33 5.81
N VAL A 474 20.52 9.79 7.01
CA VAL A 474 20.33 8.36 7.30
C VAL A 474 18.88 7.94 7.05
N VAL A 475 17.90 8.74 7.45
CA VAL A 475 16.47 8.46 7.19
C VAL A 475 16.16 8.48 5.69
N LEU A 476 16.69 9.44 4.95
CA LEU A 476 16.44 9.57 3.51
C LEU A 476 17.08 8.43 2.71
N VAL A 477 18.33 8.09 3.01
CA VAL A 477 19.02 6.94 2.40
C VAL A 477 18.27 5.65 2.75
N PHE A 478 17.81 5.53 3.99
CA PHE A 478 17.00 4.39 4.42
C PHE A 478 15.69 4.29 3.62
N ALA A 479 14.97 5.39 3.48
CA ALA A 479 13.73 5.46 2.71
C ALA A 479 13.94 5.07 1.23
N PHE A 480 15.04 5.50 0.61
CA PHE A 480 15.38 5.12 -0.76
C PHE A 480 15.54 3.60 -0.92
N PHE A 481 16.38 2.98 -0.09
CA PHE A 481 16.63 1.53 -0.18
C PHE A 481 15.42 0.70 0.25
N LEU A 482 14.60 1.21 1.17
CA LEU A 482 13.33 0.60 1.51
C LEU A 482 12.40 0.55 0.30
N GLY A 483 12.15 1.70 -0.34
CA GLY A 483 11.29 1.76 -1.54
C GLY A 483 11.84 0.90 -2.68
N TYR A 484 13.14 0.96 -2.92
CA TYR A 484 13.82 0.15 -3.92
C TYR A 484 13.66 -1.36 -3.65
N SER A 485 13.95 -1.82 -2.42
CA SER A 485 13.86 -3.24 -2.06
C SER A 485 12.43 -3.78 -2.01
N ALA A 486 11.47 -2.96 -1.56
CA ALA A 486 10.04 -3.30 -1.59
C ALA A 486 9.55 -3.53 -3.02
N THR A 487 10.00 -2.69 -3.94
CA THR A 487 9.64 -2.81 -5.36
C THR A 487 10.24 -4.06 -6.01
N LEU A 488 11.48 -4.41 -5.66
CA LEU A 488 12.07 -5.67 -6.12
C LEU A 488 11.33 -6.91 -5.60
N ALA A 489 10.71 -6.79 -4.43
CA ALA A 489 9.91 -7.84 -3.82
C ALA A 489 8.51 -7.96 -4.43
N GLU A 490 8.08 -6.98 -5.25
CA GLU A 490 6.71 -6.87 -5.73
C GLU A 490 6.39 -7.91 -6.84
N PRO A 491 5.51 -8.89 -6.59
CA PRO A 491 5.23 -9.94 -7.56
C PRO A 491 4.48 -9.44 -8.79
N ALA A 492 3.60 -8.44 -8.62
CA ALA A 492 2.83 -7.88 -9.74
C ALA A 492 3.77 -7.23 -10.77
N LEU A 493 4.84 -6.56 -10.31
CA LEU A 493 5.84 -5.94 -11.18
C LEU A 493 6.66 -6.99 -11.94
N SER A 494 6.98 -8.10 -11.28
CA SER A 494 7.64 -9.24 -11.91
C SER A 494 6.80 -9.88 -13.03
N ALA A 495 5.47 -9.92 -12.84
CA ALA A 495 4.53 -10.40 -13.85
C ALA A 495 4.42 -9.43 -15.04
N LEU A 496 4.28 -8.12 -14.77
CA LEU A 496 4.28 -7.09 -15.82
C LEU A 496 5.57 -7.13 -16.64
N GLY A 497 6.72 -7.28 -15.99
CA GLY A 497 8.00 -7.38 -16.67
C GLY A 497 8.11 -8.59 -17.61
N ASN A 498 7.52 -9.74 -17.25
CA ASN A 498 7.42 -10.88 -18.16
C ASN A 498 6.55 -10.55 -19.38
N ALA A 499 5.37 -9.96 -19.16
CA ALA A 499 4.43 -9.63 -20.23
C ALA A 499 5.02 -8.61 -21.22
N VAL A 500 5.72 -7.59 -20.70
CA VAL A 500 6.42 -6.59 -21.51
C VAL A 500 7.56 -7.23 -22.30
N GLU A 501 8.35 -8.11 -21.69
CA GLU A 501 9.45 -8.80 -22.39
C GLU A 501 8.93 -9.69 -23.54
N GLU A 502 7.82 -10.40 -23.33
CA GLU A 502 7.18 -11.22 -24.36
C GLU A 502 6.58 -10.36 -25.49
N THR A 503 5.86 -9.28 -25.14
CA THR A 503 5.22 -8.41 -26.13
C THR A 503 6.24 -7.60 -26.95
N THR A 504 7.40 -7.27 -26.37
CA THR A 504 8.46 -6.49 -27.02
C THR A 504 9.52 -7.35 -27.73
N VAL A 505 9.28 -8.66 -27.86
CA VAL A 505 10.21 -9.62 -28.48
C VAL A 505 11.61 -9.52 -27.87
N GLY A 506 11.69 -9.37 -26.54
CA GLY A 506 12.95 -9.28 -25.80
C GLY A 506 13.70 -7.94 -25.92
N THR A 507 13.13 -6.93 -26.59
CA THR A 507 13.73 -5.59 -26.65
C THR A 507 13.77 -4.95 -25.27
N PHE A 508 12.72 -5.15 -24.46
CA PHE A 508 12.71 -4.84 -23.04
C PHE A 508 12.97 -6.09 -22.22
N ARG A 509 14.16 -6.17 -21.63
CA ARG A 509 14.44 -7.19 -20.63
C ARG A 509 13.67 -6.90 -19.36
N LYS A 510 13.00 -7.89 -18.80
CA LYS A 510 12.32 -7.82 -17.49
C LYS A 510 13.21 -7.17 -16.42
N SER A 511 14.46 -7.61 -16.33
CA SER A 511 15.38 -7.11 -15.30
C SER A 511 15.63 -5.60 -15.43
N LEU A 512 15.65 -5.06 -16.64
CA LEU A 512 15.91 -3.64 -16.85
C LEU A 512 14.70 -2.81 -16.42
N LEU A 513 13.50 -3.26 -16.78
CA LEU A 513 12.24 -2.63 -16.34
C LEU A 513 12.13 -2.62 -14.81
N ILE A 514 12.30 -3.78 -14.16
CA ILE A 514 12.20 -3.88 -12.69
C ILE A 514 13.20 -2.95 -11.99
N GLN A 515 14.44 -2.90 -12.47
CA GLN A 515 15.48 -2.05 -11.88
C GLN A 515 15.19 -0.56 -12.06
N SER A 516 14.75 -0.15 -13.24
CA SER A 516 14.34 1.25 -13.49
C SER A 516 13.17 1.65 -12.59
N VAL A 517 12.14 0.81 -12.52
CA VAL A 517 10.98 1.04 -11.67
C VAL A 517 11.40 1.14 -10.19
N ALA A 518 12.23 0.21 -9.70
CA ALA A 518 12.71 0.23 -8.31
C ALA A 518 13.52 1.49 -7.96
N ILE A 519 14.36 1.99 -8.87
CA ILE A 519 15.08 3.26 -8.67
C ILE A 519 14.09 4.42 -8.56
N GLY A 520 13.08 4.45 -9.43
CA GLY A 520 12.00 5.43 -9.36
C GLY A 520 11.26 5.40 -8.03
N VAL A 521 10.83 4.22 -7.57
CA VAL A 521 10.15 4.07 -6.27
C VAL A 521 11.04 4.50 -5.12
N GLY A 522 12.33 4.15 -5.15
CA GLY A 522 13.29 4.58 -4.14
C GLY A 522 13.39 6.11 -4.06
N LEU A 523 13.54 6.79 -5.20
CA LEU A 523 13.56 8.27 -5.25
C LEU A 523 12.24 8.88 -4.77
N GLY A 524 11.11 8.31 -5.17
CA GLY A 524 9.79 8.78 -4.76
C GLY A 524 9.55 8.59 -3.26
N THR A 525 9.97 7.45 -2.69
CA THR A 525 9.88 7.17 -1.25
C THR A 525 10.79 8.12 -0.46
N LEU A 526 12.00 8.39 -0.95
CA LEU A 526 12.90 9.37 -0.36
C LEU A 526 12.25 10.76 -0.30
N LEU A 527 11.66 11.22 -1.40
CA LEU A 527 11.00 12.54 -1.45
C LEU A 527 9.72 12.59 -0.62
N GLY A 528 8.96 11.49 -0.57
CA GLY A 528 7.80 11.35 0.30
C GLY A 528 8.18 11.39 1.79
N MET A 529 9.31 10.82 2.16
CA MET A 529 9.82 10.92 3.53
C MET A 529 10.39 12.31 3.83
N LEU A 530 11.10 12.93 2.87
CA LEU A 530 11.57 14.30 2.98
C LEU A 530 10.40 15.27 3.23
N LYS A 531 9.27 15.04 2.57
CA LYS A 531 8.02 15.78 2.79
C LYS A 531 7.56 15.73 4.24
N ILE A 532 7.54 14.55 4.86
CA ILE A 532 7.13 14.40 6.26
C ILE A 532 8.14 15.10 7.18
N LEU A 533 9.44 14.95 6.92
CA LEU A 533 10.51 15.52 7.74
C LEU A 533 10.56 17.04 7.69
N LEU A 534 10.25 17.65 6.54
CA LEU A 534 10.29 19.10 6.31
C LEU A 534 8.89 19.76 6.32
N GLU A 535 7.84 19.01 6.63
CA GLU A 535 6.44 19.46 6.61
C GLU A 535 6.01 20.12 5.27
N ILE A 536 6.57 19.64 4.15
CA ILE A 536 6.28 20.18 2.82
C ILE A 536 4.88 19.71 2.38
N PRO A 537 3.97 20.60 1.96
CA PRO A 537 2.67 20.16 1.47
C PRO A 537 2.82 19.29 0.21
N LEU A 538 2.09 18.17 0.14
CA LEU A 538 2.20 17.19 -0.95
C LEU A 538 2.05 17.81 -2.36
N VAL A 539 1.22 18.84 -2.50
CA VAL A 539 0.95 19.54 -3.76
C VAL A 539 2.24 20.11 -4.39
N TRP A 540 3.18 20.58 -3.56
CA TRP A 540 4.48 21.10 -4.03
C TRP A 540 5.38 20.03 -4.65
N ILE A 541 5.13 18.75 -4.37
CA ILE A 541 5.85 17.63 -4.98
C ILE A 541 5.09 17.14 -6.21
N ILE A 542 3.78 16.90 -6.07
CA ILE A 542 2.97 16.28 -7.13
C ILE A 542 2.82 17.21 -8.34
N VAL A 543 2.50 18.49 -8.15
CA VAL A 543 2.23 19.40 -9.28
C VAL A 543 3.44 19.54 -10.20
N PRO A 544 4.66 19.88 -9.71
CA PRO A 544 5.82 19.99 -10.60
C PRO A 544 6.19 18.66 -11.27
N VAL A 545 6.13 17.55 -10.54
CA VAL A 545 6.50 16.23 -11.06
C VAL A 545 5.56 15.80 -12.18
N TYR A 546 4.24 15.88 -11.98
CA TYR A 546 3.28 15.46 -13.01
C TYR A 546 3.28 16.40 -14.22
N LEU A 547 3.47 17.71 -14.05
CA LEU A 547 3.65 18.63 -15.19
C LEU A 547 4.91 18.26 -15.99
N PHE A 548 6.01 17.92 -15.32
CA PHE A 548 7.22 17.47 -15.98
C PHE A 548 7.03 16.12 -16.71
N LEU A 549 6.29 15.17 -16.12
CA LEU A 549 5.93 13.91 -16.76
C LEU A 549 5.09 14.13 -18.03
N LEU A 550 4.13 15.06 -18.01
CA LEU A 550 3.34 15.42 -19.18
C LEU A 550 4.22 15.98 -20.31
N ILE A 551 5.24 16.77 -19.98
CA ILE A 551 6.23 17.26 -20.96
C ILE A 551 7.02 16.08 -21.54
N LEU A 552 7.53 15.17 -20.69
CA LEU A 552 8.30 13.99 -21.14
C LEU A 552 7.48 13.04 -22.03
N ASN A 553 6.18 12.92 -21.79
CA ASN A 553 5.28 12.13 -22.64
C ASN A 553 5.32 12.63 -24.09
N THR A 554 5.45 13.93 -24.34
CA THR A 554 5.50 14.47 -25.72
C THR A 554 6.75 14.06 -26.51
N PHE A 555 7.81 13.65 -25.81
CA PHE A 555 9.08 13.20 -26.40
C PHE A 555 9.21 11.67 -26.51
N SER A 556 8.23 10.92 -25.99
CA SER A 556 8.27 9.46 -25.88
C SER A 556 7.29 8.80 -26.87
N LYS A 557 7.54 7.54 -27.27
CA LYS A 557 6.58 6.78 -28.10
C LYS A 557 5.42 6.26 -27.24
N SER A 558 4.27 6.02 -27.88
CA SER A 558 3.06 5.46 -27.26
C SER A 558 3.31 4.18 -26.46
N GLU A 559 4.11 3.25 -27.00
CA GLU A 559 4.47 2.00 -26.33
C GLU A 559 5.18 2.23 -24.98
N PHE A 560 6.18 3.12 -24.96
CA PHE A 560 6.93 3.43 -23.73
C PHE A 560 6.09 4.18 -22.71
N ILE A 561 5.19 5.04 -23.20
CA ILE A 561 4.24 5.75 -22.37
C ILE A 561 3.32 4.76 -21.68
N ASP A 562 2.66 3.87 -22.43
CA ASP A 562 1.71 2.91 -21.88
C ASP A 562 2.39 2.01 -20.83
N ILE A 563 3.62 1.55 -21.11
CA ILE A 563 4.41 0.74 -20.17
C ILE A 563 4.82 1.55 -18.93
N ALA A 564 5.32 2.79 -19.08
CA ALA A 564 5.80 3.59 -17.96
C ALA A 564 4.69 3.95 -16.98
N TRP A 565 3.52 4.32 -17.51
CA TRP A 565 2.37 4.70 -16.71
C TRP A 565 1.71 3.50 -16.04
N ASP A 566 1.66 2.32 -16.67
CA ASP A 566 1.18 1.10 -16.01
C ASP A 566 2.19 0.60 -14.97
N SER A 567 3.49 0.66 -15.27
CA SER A 567 4.54 0.19 -14.36
C SER A 567 4.47 0.89 -13.01
N ALA A 568 4.11 2.17 -12.99
CA ALA A 568 3.90 2.94 -11.77
C ALA A 568 2.71 2.48 -10.93
N GLY A 569 1.61 2.06 -11.56
CA GLY A 569 0.48 1.46 -10.84
C GLY A 569 0.84 0.09 -10.26
N VAL A 570 1.78 -0.63 -10.86
CA VAL A 570 2.13 -1.99 -10.42
C VAL A 570 3.13 -2.02 -9.24
N THR A 571 3.69 -0.88 -8.82
CA THR A 571 4.67 -0.82 -7.71
C THR A 571 4.05 -0.86 -6.32
N THR A 572 2.75 -0.64 -6.22
CA THR A 572 1.99 -0.38 -4.99
C THR A 572 1.25 -1.63 -4.55
N GLY A 573 1.94 -2.77 -4.60
CA GLY A 573 1.33 -4.04 -4.24
C GLY A 573 1.40 -4.36 -2.75
N PRO A 574 1.19 -5.63 -2.41
CA PRO A 574 0.74 -6.03 -1.09
C PRO A 574 1.88 -6.06 -0.05
N ILE A 575 3.14 -5.86 -0.49
CA ILE A 575 4.31 -5.71 0.38
C ILE A 575 4.64 -4.23 0.60
N THR A 576 4.69 -3.45 -0.49
CA THR A 576 5.12 -2.03 -0.46
C THR A 576 4.17 -1.14 0.32
N VAL A 577 2.85 -1.29 0.11
CA VAL A 577 1.82 -0.44 0.74
C VAL A 577 1.86 -0.48 2.26
N PRO A 578 1.70 -1.64 2.94
CA PRO A 578 1.72 -1.69 4.39
C PRO A 578 2.99 -1.12 4.99
N LEU A 579 4.14 -1.38 4.35
CA LEU A 579 5.43 -0.98 4.90
C LEU A 579 5.70 0.52 4.78
N ILE A 580 5.45 1.11 3.62
CA ILE A 580 5.68 2.55 3.40
C ILE A 580 4.69 3.38 4.22
N ILE A 581 3.42 2.99 4.28
CA ILE A 581 2.39 3.71 5.05
C ILE A 581 2.64 3.58 6.56
N ALA A 582 2.93 2.36 7.06
CA ALA A 582 3.29 2.16 8.47
C ALA A 582 4.48 3.04 8.88
N MET A 583 5.48 3.12 8.00
CA MET A 583 6.65 3.96 8.24
C MET A 583 6.33 5.46 8.21
N GLY A 584 5.61 5.93 7.18
CA GLY A 584 5.23 7.34 7.06
C GLY A 584 4.42 7.83 8.26
N LEU A 585 3.43 7.04 8.70
CA LEU A 585 2.65 7.33 9.90
C LEU A 585 3.49 7.24 11.18
N GLY A 586 4.41 6.28 11.27
CA GLY A 586 5.31 6.14 12.41
C GLY A 586 6.21 7.36 12.61
N ILE A 587 6.75 7.91 11.51
CA ILE A 587 7.55 9.13 11.53
C ILE A 587 6.66 10.34 11.83
N GLY A 588 5.53 10.48 11.14
CA GLY A 588 4.60 11.61 11.30
C GLY A 588 4.11 11.76 12.74
N ASN A 589 3.71 10.66 13.37
CA ASN A 589 3.27 10.64 14.76
C ASN A 589 4.34 11.13 15.76
N GLN A 590 5.61 10.81 15.51
CA GLN A 590 6.72 11.27 16.36
C GLN A 590 7.07 12.74 16.08
N MET A 591 6.84 13.22 14.87
CA MET A 591 7.01 14.63 14.50
C MET A 591 5.83 15.51 14.96
N GLY A 592 4.72 14.91 15.42
CA GLY A 592 3.48 15.64 15.71
C GLY A 592 2.76 16.11 14.43
N THR A 593 3.09 15.51 13.28
CA THR A 593 2.51 15.87 12.00
C THR A 593 1.43 14.86 11.62
N VAL A 594 0.26 15.39 11.27
CA VAL A 594 -0.92 14.61 10.87
C VAL A 594 -0.75 14.04 9.46
N ASP A 595 0.18 14.62 8.70
CA ASP A 595 0.34 14.41 7.27
C ASP A 595 1.34 13.27 6.96
N GLY A 596 1.09 12.09 7.52
CA GLY A 596 1.86 10.86 7.28
C GLY A 596 1.51 10.13 5.96
N PHE A 597 0.45 10.58 5.27
CA PHE A 597 0.04 10.09 3.94
C PHE A 597 0.74 10.86 2.81
N GLY A 598 0.65 10.37 1.57
CA GLY A 598 1.26 10.99 0.38
C GLY A 598 2.67 10.50 0.06
N VAL A 599 3.25 9.65 0.91
CA VAL A 599 4.54 9.00 0.60
C VAL A 599 4.37 8.01 -0.54
N LEU A 600 3.27 7.24 -0.53
CA LEU A 600 2.99 6.25 -1.56
C LEU A 600 2.68 6.93 -2.91
N ALA A 601 1.99 8.08 -2.88
CA ALA A 601 1.81 8.94 -4.04
C ALA A 601 3.15 9.32 -4.69
N ALA A 602 4.10 9.84 -3.91
CA ALA A 602 5.43 10.16 -4.42
C ALA A 602 6.15 8.90 -4.93
N ALA A 603 6.05 7.78 -4.20
CA ALA A 603 6.62 6.49 -4.59
C ALA A 603 6.06 5.95 -5.92
N SER A 604 4.83 6.32 -6.32
CA SER A 604 4.22 5.95 -7.60
C SER A 604 4.54 6.90 -8.77
N ALA A 605 4.82 8.18 -8.51
CA ALA A 605 5.07 9.16 -9.58
C ALA A 605 6.46 9.04 -10.22
N PHE A 606 7.50 8.80 -9.41
CA PHE A 606 8.90 8.72 -9.87
C PHE A 606 9.25 7.48 -10.71
N PRO A 607 8.60 6.31 -10.54
CA PRO A 607 8.71 5.20 -11.48
C PRO A 607 8.38 5.58 -12.92
N ILE A 608 7.34 6.39 -13.14
CA ILE A 608 6.96 6.88 -14.48
C ILE A 608 8.14 7.62 -15.10
N LEU A 609 8.73 8.53 -14.32
CA LEU A 609 9.90 9.31 -14.74
C LEU A 609 11.06 8.38 -15.12
N SER A 610 11.39 7.42 -14.25
CA SER A 610 12.51 6.51 -14.50
C SER A 610 12.31 5.66 -15.75
N VAL A 611 11.12 5.09 -15.94
CA VAL A 611 10.83 4.23 -17.10
C VAL A 611 10.77 5.02 -18.40
N LEU A 612 10.22 6.24 -18.39
CA LEU A 612 10.24 7.11 -19.57
C LEU A 612 11.69 7.47 -19.98
N LEU A 613 12.52 7.86 -19.01
CA LEU A 613 13.93 8.16 -19.27
C LEU A 613 14.68 6.93 -19.79
N MET A 614 14.46 5.76 -19.18
CA MET A 614 15.02 4.50 -19.64
C MET A 614 14.57 4.18 -21.07
N GLY A 615 13.28 4.33 -21.39
CA GLY A 615 12.72 4.08 -22.71
C GLY A 615 13.36 4.97 -23.79
N MET A 616 13.58 6.24 -23.47
CA MET A 616 14.30 7.17 -24.36
C MET A 616 15.76 6.75 -24.58
N ILE A 617 16.46 6.27 -23.54
CA ILE A 617 17.84 5.78 -23.64
C ILE A 617 17.90 4.54 -24.54
N VAL A 618 17.01 3.57 -24.32
CA VAL A 618 16.96 2.33 -25.13
C VAL A 618 16.66 2.63 -26.59
N GLU A 619 15.71 3.53 -26.88
CA GLU A 619 15.39 3.92 -28.26
C GLU A 619 16.58 4.62 -28.95
N LYS A 620 17.33 5.45 -28.22
CA LYS A 620 18.54 6.10 -28.75
C LYS A 620 19.60 5.06 -29.08
N SER A 621 19.85 4.10 -28.19
CA SER A 621 20.80 3.01 -28.43
C SER A 621 20.40 2.13 -29.62
N ARG A 622 19.10 1.84 -29.78
CA ARG A 622 18.56 1.07 -30.93
C ARG A 622 18.79 1.80 -32.26
N LYS A 623 18.56 3.12 -32.31
CA LYS A 623 18.81 3.93 -33.51
C LYS A 623 20.28 3.96 -33.89
N LEU A 624 21.18 3.99 -32.90
CA LEU A 624 22.62 3.95 -33.12
C LEU A 624 23.06 2.59 -33.67
N SER A 625 22.59 1.47 -33.10
CA SER A 625 22.95 0.13 -33.58
C SER A 625 22.46 -0.17 -35.01
N LEU A 626 21.28 0.33 -35.36
CA LEU A 626 20.78 0.23 -36.74
C LEU A 626 21.66 1.03 -37.69
N ARG A 627 22.05 2.26 -37.31
CA ARG A 627 22.94 3.09 -38.12
C ARG A 627 24.33 2.47 -38.28
N ASP A 628 24.88 1.86 -37.24
CA ASP A 628 26.16 1.15 -37.31
C ASP A 628 26.08 -0.11 -38.19
N SER A 629 24.91 -0.76 -38.25
CA SER A 629 24.68 -1.91 -39.14
C SER A 629 24.58 -1.47 -40.61
N GLU A 630 23.82 -0.39 -40.88
CA GLU A 630 23.74 0.22 -42.22
C GLU A 630 25.10 0.73 -42.71
N LEU A 631 25.95 1.24 -41.80
CA LEU A 631 27.31 1.67 -42.12
C LEU A 631 28.29 0.51 -42.33
N LYS A 632 27.98 -0.69 -41.82
CA LYS A 632 28.78 -1.91 -42.07
C LYS A 632 28.35 -2.63 -43.35
N GLU A 633 27.10 -2.46 -43.79
CA GLU A 633 26.59 -3.00 -45.05
C GLU A 633 26.95 -2.15 -46.28
N LYS A 634 27.22 -0.85 -46.09
CA LYS A 634 27.76 0.06 -47.10
C LYS A 634 29.28 0.01 -47.15
#